data_AF-A0A3S4WSF0-F1
#
_entry.id   AF-A0A3S4WSF0-F1
#
_cell.length_a   1.000
_cell.length_b   1.000
_cell.length_c   1.000
_cell.angle_alpha   90.00
_cell.angle_beta   90.00
_cell.angle_gamma   90.00
#
_symmetry.space_group_name_H-M   'P 1'
#
loop_
_entity.id
_entity.type
_entity.pdbx_description
1 polymer ?
#
loop_
_entity_poly.entity_id
_entity_poly.type
_entity_poly.pdbx_seq_one_letter_code
_entity_poly.pdbx_strand_id
1 'polypeptide(L)'
;MDNENYRLPLNPLSMMMNGGHIDTCGVGESIAQNIMLLIITKKGENRYDEHYGNDVWNLEFDNGITSAMWENIFVKSLQRQIDDYEPRLLNARVQANIKFVEHNYETKGFTEVKKKVKIVINAKLESTNEAFNFSTEIFLSPMSID
;
A
#
# COMPACT_ATOMS: atom_id res chain seq x y z
N MET A 1 -10.53 -0.58 -25.74
CA MET A 1 -9.53 -1.07 -24.78
C MET A 1 -10.34 -1.79 -23.72
N ASP A 2 -10.39 -3.11 -23.82
CA ASP A 2 -11.26 -3.90 -22.96
C ASP A 2 -10.69 -3.94 -21.55
N ASN A 3 -11.50 -3.55 -20.57
CA ASN A 3 -11.11 -3.60 -19.16
C ASN A 3 -11.12 -5.06 -18.69
N GLU A 4 -9.98 -5.74 -18.79
CA GLU A 4 -9.83 -7.15 -18.40
C GLU A 4 -9.46 -7.34 -16.91
N ASN A 5 -9.11 -6.28 -16.18
CA ASN A 5 -8.67 -6.38 -14.79
C ASN A 5 -9.85 -6.19 -13.83
N TYR A 6 -9.97 -7.04 -12.80
CA TYR A 6 -10.98 -6.84 -11.76
C TYR A 6 -10.70 -5.62 -10.90
N ARG A 7 -11.78 -4.95 -10.47
CA ARG A 7 -11.73 -3.80 -9.56
C ARG A 7 -11.90 -4.26 -8.12
N LEU A 8 -11.09 -3.71 -7.21
CA LEU A 8 -11.23 -3.87 -5.77
C LEU A 8 -11.97 -2.69 -5.11
N PRO A 9 -12.72 -2.92 -4.02
CA PRO A 9 -13.04 -4.24 -3.46
C PRO A 9 -14.01 -5.00 -4.37
N LEU A 10 -13.88 -6.32 -4.41
CA LEU A 10 -14.85 -7.16 -5.12
C LEU A 10 -16.24 -6.99 -4.49
N ASN A 11 -17.27 -6.95 -5.33
CA ASN A 11 -18.66 -6.98 -4.90
C ASN A 11 -19.28 -8.34 -5.28
N PRO A 12 -19.25 -9.35 -4.39
CA PRO A 12 -19.78 -10.67 -4.72
C PRO A 12 -21.29 -10.63 -5.00
N LEU A 13 -22.02 -9.69 -4.39
CA LEU A 13 -23.46 -9.57 -4.58
C LEU A 13 -23.81 -9.20 -6.02
N SER A 14 -23.06 -8.28 -6.66
CA SER A 14 -23.32 -7.89 -8.05
C SER A 14 -23.10 -9.05 -9.03
N MET A 15 -22.18 -9.96 -8.72
CA MET A 15 -21.91 -11.16 -9.51
C MET A 15 -23.01 -12.22 -9.37
N MET A 16 -23.58 -12.38 -8.17
CA MET A 16 -24.55 -13.46 -7.88
C MET A 16 -25.99 -13.15 -8.34
N MET A 17 -26.26 -11.96 -8.85
CA MET A 17 -27.57 -11.59 -9.39
C MET A 17 -27.76 -12.10 -10.82
N ASN A 18 -29.01 -12.33 -11.25
CA ASN A 18 -29.31 -12.69 -12.63
C ASN A 18 -28.87 -11.55 -13.58
N GLY A 19 -27.99 -11.87 -14.54
CA GLY A 19 -27.34 -10.87 -15.39
C GLY A 19 -26.21 -10.09 -14.70
N GLY A 20 -25.71 -10.62 -13.58
CA GLY A 20 -24.63 -10.03 -12.80
C GLY A 20 -23.33 -9.89 -13.58
N HIS A 21 -22.56 -8.85 -13.25
CA HIS A 21 -21.23 -8.58 -13.78
C HIS A 21 -20.28 -8.23 -12.63
N ILE A 22 -18.99 -8.45 -12.87
CA ILE A 22 -17.93 -8.02 -11.98
C ILE A 22 -17.38 -6.71 -12.54
N ASP A 23 -17.24 -5.71 -11.67
CA ASP A 23 -16.63 -4.45 -12.05
C ASP A 23 -15.17 -4.66 -12.45
N THR A 24 -14.81 -4.06 -13.58
CA THR A 24 -13.45 -4.09 -14.11
C THR A 24 -12.83 -2.69 -14.06
N CYS A 25 -11.52 -2.64 -14.25
CA CYS A 25 -10.74 -1.42 -14.22
C CYS A 25 -9.62 -1.43 -15.27
N GLY A 26 -9.11 -0.23 -15.55
CA GLY A 26 -7.97 -0.07 -16.44
C GLY A 26 -6.66 -0.55 -15.79
N VAL A 27 -5.64 -0.77 -16.61
CA VAL A 27 -4.33 -1.29 -16.18
C VAL A 27 -3.71 -0.43 -15.07
N GLY A 28 -3.74 0.90 -15.21
CA GLY A 28 -3.16 1.79 -14.19
C GLY A 28 -3.85 1.67 -12.83
N GLU A 29 -5.18 1.51 -12.83
CA GLU A 29 -5.93 1.31 -11.58
C GLU A 29 -5.67 -0.08 -10.98
N SER A 30 -5.58 -1.12 -11.81
CA SER A 30 -5.22 -2.47 -11.39
C SER A 30 -3.83 -2.52 -10.74
N ILE A 31 -2.84 -1.84 -11.32
CA ILE A 31 -1.49 -1.72 -10.75
C ILE A 31 -1.55 -0.97 -9.41
N ALA A 32 -2.28 0.15 -9.33
CA ALA A 32 -2.43 0.90 -8.08
C ALA A 32 -3.08 0.06 -6.97
N GLN A 33 -4.08 -0.77 -7.31
CA GLN A 33 -4.72 -1.69 -6.37
C GLN A 33 -3.75 -2.78 -5.89
N ASN A 34 -2.94 -3.39 -6.77
CA ASN A 34 -1.94 -4.38 -6.38
C ASN A 34 -0.84 -3.77 -5.48
N ILE A 35 -0.36 -2.57 -5.83
CA ILE A 35 0.59 -1.83 -4.98
C ILE A 35 0.01 -1.59 -3.59
N MET A 36 -1.28 -1.19 -3.49
CA MET A 36 -1.93 -1.01 -2.19
C MET A 36 -1.95 -2.32 -1.38
N LEU A 37 -2.20 -3.46 -2.01
CA LEU A 37 -2.11 -4.77 -1.34
C LEU A 37 -0.68 -5.04 -0.83
N LEU A 38 0.35 -4.85 -1.67
CA LEU A 38 1.75 -5.00 -1.26
C LEU A 38 2.14 -4.08 -0.10
N ILE A 39 1.54 -2.89 0.01
CA ILE A 39 1.77 -1.96 1.11
C ILE A 39 1.16 -2.48 2.41
N ILE A 40 -0.09 -2.95 2.38
CA ILE A 40 -0.86 -3.25 3.61
C ILE A 40 -0.72 -4.70 4.10
N THR A 41 -0.31 -5.62 3.23
CA THR A 41 -0.17 -7.03 3.59
C THR A 41 1.13 -7.28 4.33
N LYS A 42 1.04 -7.97 5.48
CA LYS A 42 2.22 -8.45 6.21
C LYS A 42 2.81 -9.66 5.49
N LYS A 43 4.14 -9.71 5.38
CA LYS A 43 4.79 -10.89 4.81
C LYS A 43 4.41 -12.16 5.58
N GLY A 44 4.04 -13.22 4.85
CA GLY A 44 3.52 -14.47 5.40
C GLY A 44 2.00 -14.48 5.65
N GLU A 45 1.29 -13.38 5.40
CA GLU A 45 -0.17 -13.33 5.54
C GLU A 45 -0.92 -13.97 4.37
N ASN A 46 -0.31 -13.98 3.18
CA ASN A 46 -0.87 -14.68 2.03
C ASN A 46 -0.74 -16.20 2.23
N ARG A 47 -1.88 -16.89 2.23
CA ARG A 47 -1.97 -18.34 2.46
C ARG A 47 -1.12 -19.19 1.49
N TYR A 48 -0.96 -18.75 0.25
CA TYR A 48 -0.32 -19.55 -0.81
C TYR A 48 1.09 -19.07 -1.16
N ASP A 49 1.47 -17.88 -0.71
CA ASP A 49 2.80 -17.33 -0.93
C ASP A 49 3.30 -16.59 0.31
N GLU A 50 4.17 -17.26 1.07
CA GLU A 50 4.75 -16.70 2.29
C GLU A 50 5.68 -15.50 2.03
N HIS A 51 6.13 -15.29 0.80
CA HIS A 51 7.02 -14.18 0.43
C HIS A 51 6.24 -12.90 0.07
N TYR A 52 4.94 -13.01 -0.17
CA TYR A 52 4.08 -11.87 -0.51
C TYR A 52 3.80 -11.00 0.73
N GLY A 53 4.03 -9.69 0.59
CA GLY A 53 3.78 -8.68 1.61
C GLY A 53 5.04 -7.93 2.07
N ASN A 54 4.85 -6.89 2.87
CA ASN A 54 5.92 -6.00 3.33
C ASN A 54 6.57 -6.49 4.63
N ASP A 55 7.91 -6.50 4.66
CA ASP A 55 8.73 -6.90 5.81
C ASP A 55 8.54 -5.95 7.01
N VAL A 56 8.15 -4.68 6.79
CA VAL A 56 8.07 -3.66 7.84
C VAL A 56 7.08 -4.02 8.96
N TRP A 57 6.02 -4.76 8.62
CA TRP A 57 4.97 -5.16 9.55
C TRP A 57 5.43 -6.20 10.57
N ASN A 58 6.63 -6.76 10.43
CA ASN A 58 7.26 -7.56 11.48
C ASN A 58 7.81 -6.72 12.62
N LEU A 59 7.95 -5.41 12.43
CA LEU A 59 8.59 -4.47 13.35
C LEU A 59 7.61 -3.42 13.87
N GLU A 60 6.32 -3.55 13.59
CA GLU A 60 5.30 -2.53 13.88
C GLU A 60 5.16 -2.21 15.38
N PHE A 61 5.48 -3.16 16.26
CA PHE A 61 5.43 -3.02 17.71
C PHE A 61 6.81 -2.86 18.37
N ASP A 62 7.87 -2.75 17.56
CA ASP A 62 9.23 -2.59 18.09
C ASP A 62 9.53 -1.11 18.38
N ASN A 63 9.56 -0.78 19.68
CA ASN A 63 9.84 0.57 20.18
C ASN A 63 11.28 1.05 19.89
N GLY A 64 12.20 0.16 19.53
CA GLY A 64 13.58 0.50 19.15
C GLY A 64 13.71 1.03 17.72
N ILE A 65 12.66 0.94 16.90
CA ILE A 65 12.71 1.34 15.49
C ILE A 65 12.44 2.84 15.34
N THR A 66 13.47 3.56 14.91
CA THR A 66 13.34 4.97 14.55
C THR A 66 12.54 5.14 13.26
N SER A 67 11.92 6.31 13.05
CA SER A 67 11.21 6.62 11.80
C SER A 67 12.09 6.42 10.56
N ALA A 68 13.36 6.81 10.61
CA ALA A 68 14.29 6.65 9.49
C ALA A 68 14.61 5.18 9.19
N MET A 69 14.73 4.35 10.24
CA MET A 69 14.90 2.89 10.06
C MET A 69 13.64 2.27 9.47
N TRP A 70 12.47 2.66 9.96
CA TRP A 70 11.18 2.21 9.42
C TRP A 70 11.07 2.55 7.92
N GLU A 71 11.33 3.80 7.54
CA GLU A 71 11.31 4.25 6.14
C GLU A 71 12.26 3.44 5.27
N ASN A 72 13.48 3.20 5.74
CA ASN A 72 14.50 2.43 5.01
C ASN A 72 14.04 0.98 4.77
N ILE A 73 13.51 0.33 5.80
CA ILE A 73 13.02 -1.05 5.73
C ILE A 73 11.80 -1.13 4.81
N PHE A 74 10.85 -0.22 4.98
CA PHE A 74 9.65 -0.14 4.14
C PHE A 74 10.00 0.06 2.67
N VAL A 75 10.85 1.03 2.34
CA VAL A 75 11.24 1.32 0.95
C VAL A 75 11.97 0.13 0.34
N LYS A 76 12.93 -0.48 1.04
CA LYS A 76 13.66 -1.66 0.54
C LYS A 76 12.75 -2.87 0.33
N SER A 77 11.86 -3.12 1.28
CA SER A 77 10.91 -4.23 1.18
C SER A 77 9.93 -3.99 0.04
N LEU A 78 9.32 -2.81 -0.04
CA LEU A 78 8.32 -2.51 -1.08
C LEU A 78 8.95 -2.48 -2.48
N GLN A 79 10.19 -2.01 -2.60
CA GLN A 79 10.92 -2.08 -3.88
C GLN A 79 11.04 -3.52 -4.35
N ARG A 80 11.52 -4.44 -3.50
CA ARG A 80 11.62 -5.86 -3.82
C ARG A 80 10.26 -6.46 -4.17
N GLN A 81 9.23 -6.14 -3.39
CA GLN A 81 7.87 -6.64 -3.63
C GLN A 81 7.31 -6.17 -4.98
N ILE A 82 7.58 -4.93 -5.40
CA ILE A 82 7.17 -4.44 -6.72
C ILE A 82 7.94 -5.18 -7.82
N ASP A 83 9.26 -5.37 -7.64
CA ASP A 83 10.10 -6.07 -8.62
C ASP A 83 9.65 -7.54 -8.81
N ASP A 84 9.21 -8.20 -7.74
CA ASP A 84 8.79 -9.62 -7.75
C ASP A 84 7.31 -9.82 -8.14
N TYR A 85 6.41 -8.91 -7.74
CA TYR A 85 4.95 -9.10 -7.82
C TYR A 85 4.19 -8.09 -8.68
N GLU A 86 4.87 -7.15 -9.33
CA GLU A 86 4.25 -6.20 -10.26
C GLU A 86 5.09 -6.03 -11.54
N PRO A 87 5.18 -7.08 -12.39
CA PRO A 87 6.02 -7.08 -13.60
C PRO A 87 5.55 -6.09 -14.67
N ARG A 88 4.36 -5.50 -14.53
CA ARG A 88 3.85 -4.47 -15.44
C ARG A 88 4.53 -3.11 -15.24
N LEU A 89 5.37 -2.96 -14.20
CA LEU A 89 6.17 -1.77 -13.93
C LEU A 89 7.65 -1.97 -14.22
N LEU A 90 8.25 -1.00 -14.90
CA LEU A 90 9.69 -0.93 -15.16
C LEU A 90 10.35 0.17 -14.34
N ASN A 91 11.54 -0.14 -13.81
CA ASN A 91 12.40 0.81 -13.09
C ASN A 91 11.65 1.56 -11.97
N ALA A 92 10.82 0.85 -11.21
CA ALA A 92 10.08 1.44 -10.11
C ALA A 92 11.02 2.06 -9.08
N ARG A 93 10.66 3.24 -8.57
CA ARG A 93 11.38 3.93 -7.51
C ARG A 93 10.42 4.27 -6.39
N VAL A 94 10.62 3.61 -5.25
CA VAL A 94 9.83 3.80 -4.04
C VAL A 94 10.43 4.89 -3.16
N GLN A 95 9.57 5.75 -2.60
CA GLN A 95 9.90 6.72 -1.57
C GLN A 95 8.84 6.67 -0.48
N ALA A 96 9.25 6.81 0.77
CA ALA A 96 8.36 6.91 1.92
C ALA A 96 8.85 8.02 2.87
N ASN A 97 7.90 8.77 3.44
CA ASN A 97 8.19 9.80 4.43
C ASN A 97 7.16 9.79 5.54
N ILE A 98 7.62 9.67 6.79
CA ILE A 98 6.83 9.75 8.00
C ILE A 98 6.70 11.20 8.42
N LYS A 99 5.46 11.59 8.73
CA LYS A 99 5.11 12.86 9.36
C LYS A 99 4.26 12.60 10.60
N PHE A 100 4.50 13.37 11.65
CA PHE A 100 3.63 13.38 12.82
C PHE A 100 2.49 14.37 12.57
N VAL A 101 1.26 13.91 12.77
CA VAL A 101 0.05 14.71 12.61
C VAL A 101 -0.60 14.83 13.98
N GLU A 102 -0.68 16.05 14.48
CA GLU A 102 -1.36 16.36 15.73
C GLU A 102 -2.85 16.62 15.47
N HIS A 103 -3.72 16.03 16.28
CA HIS A 103 -5.14 16.30 16.27
C HIS A 103 -5.58 16.76 17.65
N ASN A 104 -5.97 18.03 17.75
CA ASN A 104 -6.46 18.62 18.99
C ASN A 104 -7.96 18.36 19.13
N TYR A 105 -8.34 17.52 20.08
CA TYR A 105 -9.75 17.34 20.45
C TYR A 105 -10.11 18.37 21.53
N GLU A 106 -10.57 19.55 21.10
CA GLU A 106 -11.03 20.61 22.02
C GLU A 106 -12.09 20.10 23.02
N THR A 107 -12.91 19.13 22.62
CA THR A 107 -13.96 18.53 23.45
C THR A 107 -13.47 17.48 24.45
N LYS A 108 -12.26 16.92 24.28
CA LYS A 108 -11.72 15.86 25.14
C LYS A 108 -10.50 16.29 25.97
N GLY A 109 -9.98 17.50 25.75
CA GLY A 109 -8.86 18.03 26.53
C GLY A 109 -7.52 17.32 26.31
N PHE A 110 -7.37 16.56 25.24
CA PHE A 110 -6.10 15.91 24.88
C PHE A 110 -5.77 16.07 23.39
N THR A 111 -4.47 16.02 23.08
CA THR A 111 -3.91 16.02 21.72
C THR A 111 -3.52 14.60 21.34
N GLU A 112 -4.05 14.10 20.23
CA GLU A 112 -3.65 12.81 19.66
C GLU A 112 -2.57 13.03 18.61
N VAL A 113 -1.44 12.32 18.73
CA VAL A 113 -0.36 12.37 17.73
C VAL A 113 -0.37 11.08 16.91
N LYS A 114 -0.59 11.20 15.60
CA LYS A 114 -0.56 10.06 14.66
C LYS A 114 0.67 10.10 13.78
N LYS A 115 1.29 8.95 13.58
CA LYS A 115 2.34 8.77 12.55
C LYS A 115 1.66 8.52 11.21
N LYS A 116 1.82 9.44 10.26
CA LYS A 116 1.32 9.33 8.89
C LYS A 116 2.49 9.09 7.94
N VAL A 117 2.42 8.06 7.12
CA VAL A 117 3.41 7.76 6.10
C VAL A 117 2.88 8.19 4.75
N LYS A 118 3.59 9.08 4.07
CA LYS A 118 3.35 9.38 2.66
C LYS A 118 4.25 8.49 1.82
N ILE A 119 3.65 7.76 0.88
CA ILE A 119 4.33 6.81 0.00
C ILE A 119 4.17 7.30 -1.44
N VAL A 120 5.27 7.31 -2.19
CA VAL A 120 5.29 7.72 -3.59
C VAL A 120 6.07 6.68 -4.40
N ILE A 121 5.51 6.27 -5.54
CA ILE A 121 6.14 5.34 -6.47
C ILE A 121 6.12 5.98 -7.85
N ASN A 122 7.30 6.09 -8.46
CA ASN A 122 7.46 6.53 -9.84
C ASN A 122 8.04 5.39 -10.66
N ALA A 123 7.42 5.05 -11.78
CA ALA A 123 7.82 3.93 -12.63
C ALA A 123 7.44 4.22 -14.08
N LYS A 124 7.65 3.24 -14.96
CA LYS A 124 7.07 3.23 -16.30
C LYS A 124 6.21 2.00 -16.49
N LEU A 125 5.14 2.10 -17.27
CA LEU A 125 4.39 0.93 -17.72
C LEU A 125 5.23 0.13 -18.70
N GLU A 126 5.31 -1.18 -18.52
CA GLU A 126 6.07 -2.07 -19.41
C GLU A 126 5.50 -2.06 -20.84
N SER A 127 4.19 -2.07 -20.97
CA SER A 127 3.49 -2.19 -22.26
C SER A 127 3.56 -0.93 -23.13
N THR A 128 3.54 0.26 -22.53
CA THR A 128 3.48 1.54 -23.26
C THR A 128 4.71 2.41 -23.08
N ASN A 129 5.59 2.09 -22.13
CA ASN A 129 6.73 2.91 -21.71
C ASN A 129 6.33 4.31 -21.17
N GLU A 130 5.04 4.53 -20.93
CA GLU A 130 4.52 5.77 -20.34
C GLU A 130 4.82 5.84 -18.84
N ALA A 131 4.87 7.06 -18.30
CA ALA A 131 5.11 7.27 -16.88
C ALA A 131 3.93 6.79 -16.03
N PHE A 132 4.22 5.99 -15.00
CA PHE A 132 3.28 5.61 -13.97
C PHE A 132 3.67 6.29 -12.66
N ASN A 133 2.71 7.02 -12.07
CA ASN A 133 2.91 7.73 -10.80
C ASN A 133 1.82 7.30 -9.83
N PHE A 134 2.23 6.85 -8.66
CA PHE A 134 1.36 6.44 -7.57
C PHE A 134 1.74 7.19 -6.29
N SER A 135 0.73 7.65 -5.55
CA SER A 135 0.91 8.27 -4.24
C SER A 135 -0.23 7.86 -3.33
N THR A 136 0.10 7.49 -2.09
CA THR A 136 -0.87 7.18 -1.05
C THR A 136 -0.37 7.64 0.31
N GLU A 137 -1.27 7.68 1.29
CA GLU A 137 -0.93 7.95 2.68
C GLU A 137 -1.57 6.88 3.58
N ILE A 138 -0.79 6.35 4.54
CA ILE A 138 -1.29 5.43 5.55
C ILE A 138 -1.00 5.97 6.95
N PHE A 139 -1.86 5.65 7.90
CA PHE A 139 -1.61 5.92 9.31
C PHE A 139 -1.04 4.66 9.97
N LEU A 140 0.03 4.82 10.73
CA LEU A 140 0.55 3.75 11.59
C LEU A 140 -0.20 3.80 12.93
N SER A 141 -0.40 2.62 13.51
CA SER A 141 -1.10 2.43 14.78
C SER A 141 -0.55 3.36 15.87
N PRO A 142 -1.41 3.86 16.79
CA PRO A 142 -0.98 4.78 17.82
C PRO A 142 0.04 4.11 18.75
N MET A 143 1.12 4.82 19.07
CA MET A 143 1.90 4.49 20.25
C MET A 143 1.06 4.92 21.45
N SER A 144 0.57 3.96 22.24
CA SER A 144 0.01 4.28 23.55
C SER A 144 1.12 4.93 24.37
N ILE A 145 0.90 6.18 24.78
CA ILE A 145 1.70 6.83 25.80
C ILE A 145 1.11 6.35 27.12
N ASP A 146 1.87 5.56 27.88
CA ASP A 146 1.67 5.37 29.33
C ASP A 146 2.30 6.57 30.06
#